data_AF-A0A410NSK7-F1
#
_entry.id   AF-A0A410NSK7-F1
#
_cell.length_a   1.000
_cell.length_b   1.000
_cell.length_c   1.000
_cell.angle_alpha   90.00
_cell.angle_beta   90.00
_cell.angle_gamma   90.00
#
_symmetry.space_group_name_H-M   'P 1'
#
loop_
_entity.id
_entity.type
_entity.pdbx_description
1 polymer ?
#
loop_
_entity_poly.entity_id
_entity_poly.type
_entity_poly.pdbx_seq_one_letter_code
_entity_poly.pdbx_strand_id
1 'polypeptide(L)'
;MKKTQPEAFTLDRIATPVGEVLLVTDADGAVRAFDFTDYEARMMKLLARHYGEARLTPGRAPEAVRSAIIAYFDGDLTALDGLAVKTGGTEFQRAVWAALRTIPAGRTWSYGQLAHAIGKPAAVRAVGLANGANPIGVIVPCHRVVGANGTLTGYAGGLERKRWLLAHEASQEGTVQGAFALD
;
A
#
# COMPACT_ATOMS: atom_id res chain seq x y z
N MET A 1 -28.88 -6.42 -21.37
CA MET A 1 -27.72 -6.22 -20.47
C MET A 1 -26.68 -5.37 -21.19
N LYS A 2 -26.38 -4.16 -20.71
CA LYS A 2 -25.25 -3.39 -21.25
C LYS A 2 -23.98 -4.13 -20.81
N LYS A 3 -23.18 -4.62 -21.78
CA LYS A 3 -21.82 -5.08 -21.49
C LYS A 3 -21.07 -3.85 -20.97
N THR A 4 -20.82 -3.79 -19.66
CA THR A 4 -19.96 -2.75 -19.08
C THR A 4 -18.61 -2.90 -19.76
N GLN A 5 -18.10 -1.82 -20.36
CA GLN A 5 -16.76 -1.88 -20.96
C GLN A 5 -15.73 -2.19 -19.86
N PRO A 6 -14.71 -3.01 -20.17
CA PRO A 6 -13.65 -3.29 -19.22
C PRO A 6 -13.00 -1.97 -18.78
N GLU A 7 -12.82 -1.78 -17.47
CA GLU A 7 -12.14 -0.61 -16.93
C GLU A 7 -10.70 -0.60 -17.48
N ALA A 8 -10.32 0.50 -18.14
CA ALA A 8 -9.00 0.67 -18.71
C ALA A 8 -8.09 1.32 -17.68
N PHE A 9 -6.97 0.67 -17.39
CA PHE A 9 -5.96 1.16 -16.47
C PHE A 9 -4.61 1.33 -17.16
N THR A 10 -3.84 2.30 -16.67
CA THR A 10 -2.44 2.49 -17.05
C THR A 10 -1.56 1.67 -16.12
N LEU A 11 -0.64 0.90 -16.68
CA LEU A 11 0.39 0.16 -15.96
C LEU A 11 1.77 0.81 -16.19
N ASP A 12 2.33 1.37 -15.14
CA ASP A 12 3.68 1.95 -15.10
C ASP A 12 4.65 1.05 -14.31
N ARG A 13 5.94 1.18 -14.61
CA ARG A 13 7.04 0.47 -13.96
C ARG A 13 8.05 1.48 -13.41
N ILE A 14 8.31 1.45 -12.11
CA ILE A 14 9.20 2.40 -11.45
C ILE A 14 10.26 1.62 -10.67
N ALA A 15 11.54 1.91 -10.92
CA ALA A 15 12.63 1.34 -10.13
C ALA A 15 12.65 1.95 -8.72
N THR A 16 12.81 1.11 -7.69
CA THR A 16 12.92 1.54 -6.29
C THR A 16 14.08 0.80 -5.61
N PRO A 17 14.59 1.27 -4.44
CA PRO A 17 15.64 0.58 -3.69
C PRO A 17 15.30 -0.87 -3.28
N VAL A 18 14.01 -1.23 -3.30
CA VAL A 18 13.52 -2.58 -2.95
C VAL A 18 12.93 -3.31 -4.15
N GLY A 19 13.33 -2.95 -5.38
CA GLY A 19 12.91 -3.60 -6.62
C GLY A 19 11.97 -2.76 -7.47
N GLU A 20 11.70 -3.22 -8.69
CA GLU A 20 10.78 -2.53 -9.60
C GLU A 20 9.33 -2.71 -9.14
N VAL A 21 8.59 -1.59 -9.08
CA VAL A 21 7.16 -1.58 -8.74
C VAL A 21 6.31 -1.54 -10.00
N LEU A 22 5.20 -2.26 -9.95
CA LEU A 22 4.08 -2.19 -10.88
C LEU A 22 3.04 -1.25 -10.29
N LEU A 23 2.81 -0.11 -10.95
CA LEU A 23 1.85 0.90 -10.53
C LEU A 23 0.68 0.92 -11.50
N VAL A 24 -0.54 0.74 -10.99
CA VAL A 24 -1.76 0.77 -11.79
C VAL A 24 -2.61 1.97 -11.40
N THR A 25 -2.95 2.81 -12.38
CA THR A 25 -3.80 4.01 -12.19
C THR A 25 -5.03 3.97 -13.10
N ASP A 26 -6.14 4.56 -12.62
CA ASP A 26 -7.34 4.81 -13.43
C ASP A 26 -7.19 6.10 -14.27
N ALA A 27 -8.21 6.38 -15.08
CA ALA A 27 -8.25 7.58 -15.93
C ALA A 27 -8.25 8.91 -15.13
N ASP A 28 -8.66 8.88 -13.86
CA ASP A 28 -8.61 10.04 -12.96
C ASP A 28 -7.24 10.17 -12.26
N GLY A 29 -6.31 9.25 -12.50
CA GLY A 29 -5.00 9.19 -11.86
C GLY A 29 -5.00 8.57 -10.47
N ALA A 30 -6.11 8.00 -10.01
CA ALA A 30 -6.17 7.32 -8.72
C ALA A 30 -5.52 5.94 -8.79
N VAL A 31 -4.70 5.61 -7.79
CA VAL A 31 -4.01 4.33 -7.69
C VAL A 31 -5.02 3.21 -7.43
N ARG A 32 -4.91 2.15 -8.21
CA ARG A 32 -5.75 0.95 -8.19
C ARG A 32 -5.00 -0.30 -7.76
N ALA A 33 -3.71 -0.36 -8.06
CA ALA A 33 -2.79 -1.36 -7.54
C ALA A 33 -1.36 -0.80 -7.44
N PHE A 34 -0.61 -1.33 -6.49
CA PHE A 34 0.81 -1.11 -6.31
C PHE A 34 1.39 -2.43 -5.80
N ASP A 35 2.22 -3.08 -6.59
CA ASP A 35 2.90 -4.31 -6.21
C ASP A 35 4.32 -4.33 -6.79
N PHE A 36 5.11 -5.36 -6.50
CA PHE A 36 6.43 -5.54 -7.08
C PHE A 36 6.38 -6.50 -8.26
N THR A 37 7.33 -6.39 -9.20
CA THR A 37 7.36 -7.22 -10.41
C THR A 37 7.47 -8.72 -10.12
N ASP A 38 8.17 -9.11 -9.06
CA ASP A 38 8.25 -10.49 -8.55
C ASP A 38 6.91 -10.99 -7.95
N TYR A 39 5.91 -10.12 -7.81
CA TYR A 39 4.56 -10.41 -7.35
C TYR A 39 3.47 -10.06 -8.39
N GLU A 40 3.82 -9.88 -9.67
CA GLU A 40 2.89 -9.50 -10.75
C GLU A 40 1.67 -10.44 -10.83
N ALA A 41 1.87 -11.75 -10.72
CA ALA A 41 0.77 -12.73 -10.77
C ALA A 41 -0.26 -12.50 -9.64
N ARG A 42 0.19 -12.09 -8.45
CA ARG A 42 -0.68 -11.74 -7.33
C ARG A 42 -1.46 -10.45 -7.64
N MET A 43 -0.76 -9.41 -8.12
CA MET A 43 -1.38 -8.15 -8.51
C MET A 43 -2.51 -8.38 -9.53
N MET A 44 -2.24 -9.14 -10.60
CA MET A 44 -3.22 -9.48 -11.63
C MET A 44 -4.43 -10.22 -11.06
N LYS A 45 -4.21 -11.17 -10.13
CA LYS A 45 -5.29 -11.89 -9.45
C LYS A 45 -6.17 -10.96 -8.61
N LEU A 46 -5.58 -10.00 -7.89
CA LEU A 46 -6.33 -9.03 -7.10
C LEU A 46 -7.08 -8.03 -7.97
N LEU A 47 -6.46 -7.53 -9.04
CA LEU A 47 -7.12 -6.68 -10.04
C LEU A 47 -8.35 -7.38 -10.63
N ALA A 48 -8.19 -8.62 -11.08
CA ALA A 48 -9.28 -9.41 -11.63
C ALA A 48 -10.43 -9.62 -10.63
N ARG A 49 -10.08 -9.88 -9.36
CA ARG A 49 -11.07 -10.03 -8.28
C ARG A 49 -11.84 -8.75 -7.98
N HIS A 50 -11.19 -7.59 -8.10
CA HIS A 50 -11.75 -6.30 -7.71
C HIS A 50 -12.48 -5.58 -8.84
N TYR A 51 -12.03 -5.78 -10.08
CA TYR A 51 -12.47 -5.00 -11.23
C TYR A 51 -12.92 -5.86 -12.44
N GLY A 52 -12.87 -7.19 -12.32
CA GLY A 52 -13.23 -8.11 -13.41
C GLY A 52 -12.17 -8.14 -14.51
N GLU A 53 -12.58 -8.22 -15.78
CA GLU A 53 -11.67 -8.16 -16.93
C GLU A 53 -11.08 -6.75 -17.09
N ALA A 54 -10.11 -6.40 -16.26
CA ALA A 54 -9.40 -5.13 -16.35
C ALA A 54 -8.43 -5.13 -17.54
N ARG A 55 -8.45 -4.07 -18.35
CA ARG A 55 -7.45 -3.89 -19.42
C ARG A 55 -6.29 -3.04 -18.90
N LEU A 56 -5.11 -3.64 -18.80
CA LEU A 56 -3.88 -2.91 -18.49
C LEU A 56 -3.20 -2.48 -19.79
N THR A 57 -2.91 -1.18 -19.91
CA THR A 57 -2.13 -0.63 -21.01
C THR A 57 -0.80 -0.11 -20.46
N PRO A 58 0.36 -0.55 -20.99
CA PRO A 58 1.63 0.03 -20.60
C PRO A 58 1.64 1.54 -20.84
N GLY A 59 2.09 2.31 -19.86
CA GLY A 59 2.14 3.76 -19.95
C GLY A 59 2.66 4.40 -18.68
N ARG A 60 2.95 5.69 -18.75
CA ARG A 60 3.41 6.45 -17.57
C ARG A 60 2.21 6.87 -16.72
N ALA A 61 2.29 6.65 -15.42
CA ALA A 61 1.32 7.18 -14.46
C ALA A 61 1.41 8.71 -14.37
N PRO A 62 0.41 9.42 -13.80
CA PRO A 62 0.50 10.86 -13.59
C PRO A 62 1.77 11.24 -12.84
N GLU A 63 2.42 12.33 -13.26
CA GLU A 63 3.73 12.73 -12.73
C GLU A 63 3.70 12.97 -11.21
N ALA A 64 2.60 13.50 -10.68
CA ALA A 64 2.41 13.67 -9.24
C ALA A 64 2.47 12.34 -8.47
N VAL A 65 1.88 11.26 -9.01
CA VAL A 65 1.93 9.93 -8.38
C VAL A 65 3.34 9.36 -8.45
N ARG A 66 3.99 9.49 -9.60
CA ARG A 66 5.35 8.99 -9.82
C ARG A 66 6.36 9.70 -8.94
N SER A 67 6.30 11.03 -8.88
CA SER A 67 7.15 11.86 -8.04
C SER A 67 6.95 11.55 -6.55
N ALA A 68 5.72 11.34 -6.09
CA ALA A 68 5.43 10.95 -4.71
C ALA A 68 6.05 9.60 -4.33
N ILE A 69 5.99 8.60 -5.23
CA ILE A 69 6.60 7.29 -5.02
C ILE A 69 8.12 7.42 -4.87
N ILE A 70 8.75 8.19 -5.78
CA ILE A 70 10.20 8.43 -5.74
C ILE A 70 10.58 9.15 -4.44
N ALA A 71 9.90 10.25 -4.12
CA ALA A 71 10.15 11.04 -2.90
C ALA A 71 10.03 10.20 -1.63
N TYR A 72 9.05 9.29 -1.55
CA TYR A 72 8.92 8.37 -0.43
C TYR A 72 10.16 7.48 -0.26
N PHE A 73 10.64 6.87 -1.34
CA PHE A 73 11.84 6.03 -1.28
C PHE A 73 13.13 6.84 -1.06
N ASP A 74 13.14 8.12 -1.41
CA ASP A 74 14.24 9.05 -1.15
C ASP A 74 14.22 9.65 0.26
N GLY A 75 13.17 9.39 1.05
CA GLY A 75 13.10 9.71 2.49
C GLY A 75 11.97 10.65 2.91
N ASP A 76 11.20 11.23 1.97
CA ASP A 76 9.98 11.97 2.32
C ASP A 76 8.84 10.98 2.64
N LEU A 77 8.79 10.55 3.89
CA LEU A 77 7.81 9.56 4.36
C LEU A 77 6.35 10.02 4.22
N THR A 78 6.10 11.32 4.00
CA THR A 78 4.75 11.89 3.89
C THR A 78 4.26 11.98 2.44
N ALA A 79 5.14 11.77 1.46
CA ALA A 79 4.84 11.95 0.04
C ALA A 79 3.65 11.10 -0.46
N LEU A 80 3.37 9.96 0.17
CA LEU A 80 2.28 9.06 -0.22
C LEU A 80 0.92 9.41 0.38
N ASP A 81 0.88 10.24 1.44
CA ASP A 81 -0.32 10.45 2.26
C ASP A 81 -1.45 11.10 1.44
N GLY A 82 -1.09 12.01 0.53
CA GLY A 82 -2.03 12.71 -0.34
C GLY A 82 -2.49 11.93 -1.57
N LEU A 83 -1.94 10.75 -1.85
CA LEU A 83 -2.29 10.01 -3.06
C LEU A 83 -3.74 9.50 -3.01
N ALA A 84 -4.46 9.74 -4.09
CA ALA A 84 -5.80 9.19 -4.30
C ALA A 84 -5.68 7.68 -4.57
N VAL A 85 -6.37 6.88 -3.75
CA VAL A 85 -6.44 5.42 -3.91
C VAL A 85 -7.91 5.02 -4.01
N LYS A 86 -8.24 4.08 -4.91
CA LYS A 86 -9.56 3.41 -4.86
C LYS A 86 -9.36 1.90 -4.95
N THR A 87 -10.12 1.16 -4.14
CA THR A 87 -9.98 -0.29 -3.99
C THR A 87 -11.33 -0.99 -4.17
N GLY A 88 -11.44 -1.98 -5.06
CA GLY A 88 -12.66 -2.78 -5.30
C GLY A 88 -12.92 -3.93 -4.32
N GLY A 89 -12.41 -3.87 -3.08
CA GLY A 89 -12.61 -4.91 -2.05
C GLY A 89 -13.97 -4.85 -1.37
N THR A 90 -14.28 -5.78 -0.46
CA THR A 90 -15.50 -5.74 0.36
C THR A 90 -15.52 -4.55 1.31
N GLU A 91 -16.68 -4.20 1.89
CA GLU A 91 -16.76 -3.14 2.90
C GLU A 91 -15.79 -3.35 4.07
N PHE A 92 -15.69 -4.59 4.55
CA PHE A 92 -14.74 -4.95 5.61
C PHE A 92 -13.28 -4.73 5.17
N GLN A 93 -12.92 -5.15 3.96
CA GLN A 93 -11.57 -4.93 3.43
C GLN A 93 -11.26 -3.43 3.30
N ARG A 94 -12.19 -2.65 2.73
CA ARG A 94 -12.03 -1.21 2.59
C ARG A 94 -11.91 -0.51 3.95
N ALA A 95 -12.64 -0.93 4.97
CA ALA A 95 -12.50 -0.41 6.33
C ALA A 95 -11.11 -0.71 6.92
N VAL A 96 -10.60 -1.93 6.73
CA VAL A 96 -9.23 -2.29 7.14
C VAL A 96 -8.20 -1.44 6.41
N TRP A 97 -8.30 -1.30 5.09
CA TRP A 97 -7.33 -0.53 4.29
C TRP A 97 -7.38 0.97 4.58
N ALA A 98 -8.56 1.52 4.86
CA ALA A 98 -8.69 2.89 5.35
C ALA A 98 -7.99 3.07 6.71
N ALA A 99 -8.21 2.15 7.65
CA ALA A 99 -7.53 2.19 8.95
C ALA A 99 -6.00 2.02 8.83
N LEU A 100 -5.50 1.22 7.89
CA LEU A 100 -4.06 1.13 7.61
C LEU A 100 -3.44 2.49 7.28
N ARG A 101 -4.13 3.30 6.46
CA ARG A 101 -3.64 4.64 6.09
C ARG A 101 -3.60 5.63 7.25
N THR A 102 -4.19 5.30 8.41
CA THR A 102 -4.12 6.13 9.62
C THR A 102 -2.89 5.83 10.47
N ILE A 103 -2.14 4.76 10.16
CA ILE A 103 -0.92 4.39 10.88
C ILE A 103 0.22 5.28 10.34
N PRO A 104 0.82 6.18 11.15
CA PRO A 104 1.89 7.05 10.68
C PRO A 104 3.12 6.24 10.24
N ALA A 105 3.90 6.79 9.32
CA ALA A 105 5.20 6.22 8.97
C ALA A 105 6.10 6.13 10.21
N GLY A 106 6.85 5.04 10.33
CA GLY A 106 7.76 4.77 11.45
C GLY A 106 7.06 4.17 12.68
N ARG A 107 5.72 4.19 12.70
CA ARG A 107 4.90 3.52 13.71
C ARG A 107 4.38 2.18 13.22
N THR A 108 4.24 1.25 14.15
CA THR A 108 3.63 -0.06 13.89
C THR A 108 2.44 -0.31 14.79
N TRP A 109 1.45 -1.01 14.26
CA TRP A 109 0.31 -1.53 15.01
C TRP A 109 0.32 -3.05 14.99
N SER A 110 -0.24 -3.66 16.02
CA SER A 110 -0.60 -5.08 16.00
C SER A 110 -1.90 -5.30 15.22
N TYR A 111 -2.11 -6.53 14.74
CA TYR A 111 -3.41 -6.92 14.16
C TYR A 111 -4.59 -6.69 15.11
N GLY A 112 -4.36 -6.79 16.43
CA GLY A 112 -5.37 -6.51 17.46
C GLY A 112 -5.71 -5.02 17.54
N GLN A 113 -4.72 -4.14 17.52
CA GLN A 113 -4.94 -2.69 17.46
C GLN A 113 -5.71 -2.29 16.21
N LEU A 114 -5.35 -2.85 15.05
CA LEU A 114 -6.08 -2.60 13.81
C LEU A 114 -7.53 -3.11 13.86
N ALA A 115 -7.77 -4.28 14.46
CA ALA A 115 -9.12 -4.80 14.66
C ALA A 115 -9.95 -3.93 15.61
N HIS A 116 -9.33 -3.36 16.64
CA HIS A 116 -9.97 -2.42 17.55
C HIS A 116 -10.32 -1.11 16.84
N ALA A 117 -9.40 -0.57 16.03
CA ALA A 117 -9.58 0.68 15.30
C ALA A 117 -10.77 0.66 14.32
N ILE A 118 -11.09 -0.51 13.75
CA ILE A 118 -12.27 -0.68 12.88
C ILE A 118 -13.56 -1.07 13.65
N GLY A 119 -13.53 -1.05 14.99
CA GLY A 119 -14.67 -1.42 15.83
C GLY A 119 -15.01 -2.93 15.82
N LYS A 120 -14.06 -3.79 15.46
CA LYS A 120 -14.25 -5.26 15.36
C LYS A 120 -13.14 -6.02 16.12
N PRO A 121 -12.98 -5.84 17.44
CA PRO A 121 -11.86 -6.41 18.21
C PRO A 121 -11.74 -7.94 18.13
N ALA A 122 -12.84 -8.67 17.95
CA ALA A 122 -12.83 -10.12 17.78
C ALA A 122 -12.37 -10.60 16.38
N ALA A 123 -12.24 -9.69 15.41
CA ALA A 123 -12.00 -10.03 14.00
C ALA A 123 -10.51 -10.07 13.59
N VAL A 124 -9.58 -10.28 14.54
CA VAL A 124 -8.12 -10.21 14.33
C VAL A 124 -7.66 -11.05 13.13
N ARG A 125 -8.14 -12.30 13.01
CA ARG A 125 -7.78 -13.17 11.88
C ARG A 125 -8.31 -12.66 10.55
N ALA A 126 -9.54 -12.14 10.52
CA ALA A 126 -10.14 -11.57 9.32
C ALA A 126 -9.40 -10.28 8.90
N VAL A 127 -8.97 -9.45 9.86
CA VAL A 127 -8.11 -8.29 9.64
C VAL A 127 -6.77 -8.72 9.03
N GLY A 128 -6.14 -9.79 9.53
CA GLY A 128 -4.92 -10.32 8.94
C GLY A 128 -5.07 -10.74 7.47
N LEU A 129 -6.19 -11.41 7.14
CA LEU A 129 -6.52 -11.77 5.76
C LEU A 129 -6.77 -10.53 4.88
N ALA A 130 -7.48 -9.53 5.40
CA ALA A 130 -7.72 -8.28 4.68
C ALA A 130 -6.41 -7.48 4.47
N ASN A 131 -5.52 -7.45 5.46
CA ASN A 131 -4.20 -6.83 5.36
C ASN A 131 -3.37 -7.47 4.23
N GLY A 132 -3.33 -8.81 4.17
CA GLY A 132 -2.64 -9.55 3.10
C GLY A 132 -3.29 -9.41 1.72
N ALA A 133 -4.58 -9.08 1.67
CA ALA A 133 -5.33 -8.85 0.44
C ALA A 133 -5.23 -7.42 -0.10
N ASN A 134 -4.46 -6.53 0.54
CA ASN A 134 -4.26 -5.16 0.08
C ASN A 134 -3.67 -5.14 -1.36
N PRO A 135 -4.37 -4.55 -2.35
CA PRO A 135 -3.87 -4.46 -3.72
C PRO A 135 -2.90 -3.28 -3.93
N ILE A 136 -2.83 -2.33 -2.99
CA ILE A 136 -2.06 -1.09 -3.12
C ILE A 136 -0.97 -1.09 -2.03
N GLY A 137 0.06 -1.92 -2.21
CA GLY A 137 1.18 -2.02 -1.28
C GLY A 137 1.89 -0.68 -1.08
N VAL A 138 2.60 -0.54 0.05
CA VAL A 138 3.34 0.66 0.48
C VAL A 138 2.45 1.89 0.73
N ILE A 139 1.69 2.35 -0.28
CA ILE A 139 0.77 3.50 -0.20
C ILE A 139 -0.41 3.20 0.76
N VAL A 140 -0.98 1.99 0.70
CA VAL A 140 -1.78 1.46 1.82
C VAL A 140 -0.81 0.62 2.67
N PRO A 141 -0.39 1.09 3.86
CA PRO A 141 0.84 0.63 4.50
C PRO A 141 0.64 -0.65 5.30
N CYS A 142 0.30 -1.75 4.62
CA CYS A 142 0.11 -3.07 5.24
C CYS A 142 1.40 -3.66 5.87
N HIS A 143 2.57 -3.11 5.53
CA HIS A 143 3.85 -3.43 6.18
C HIS A 143 3.95 -2.91 7.61
N ARG A 144 3.20 -1.87 7.98
CA ARG A 144 3.17 -1.29 9.34
C ARG A 144 2.40 -2.13 10.37
N VAL A 145 1.81 -3.26 9.96
CA VAL A 145 1.12 -4.19 10.86
C VAL A 145 1.99 -5.40 11.20
N VAL A 146 2.19 -5.66 12.50
CA VAL A 146 3.06 -6.73 13.01
C VAL A 146 2.34 -7.64 14.01
N GLY A 147 2.97 -8.76 14.38
CA GLY A 147 2.50 -9.59 15.49
C GLY A 147 2.56 -8.84 16.83
N ALA A 148 1.75 -9.24 17.82
CA ALA A 148 1.67 -8.54 19.10
C ALA A 148 3.02 -8.48 19.87
N ASN A 149 3.92 -9.43 19.61
CA ASN A 149 5.28 -9.47 20.15
C ASN A 149 6.34 -8.84 19.21
N GLY A 150 5.91 -8.04 18.21
CA GLY A 150 6.80 -7.46 17.21
C GLY A 150 7.24 -8.42 16.10
N THR A 151 6.79 -9.67 16.10
CA THR A 151 7.16 -10.64 15.04
C THR A 151 6.66 -10.16 13.69
N LEU A 152 7.56 -10.11 12.71
CA LEU A 152 7.21 -9.88 11.32
C LEU A 152 6.63 -11.16 10.75
N THR A 153 5.31 -11.22 10.68
CA THR A 153 4.58 -12.26 9.95
C THR A 153 4.06 -11.72 8.63
N GLY A 154 3.97 -12.61 7.64
CA GLY A 154 3.26 -12.45 6.37
C GLY A 154 3.29 -11.05 5.76
N TYR A 155 4.09 -10.85 4.71
CA TYR A 155 3.98 -9.67 3.85
C TYR A 155 3.80 -10.11 2.42
N ALA A 156 2.82 -9.50 1.76
CA ALA A 156 2.46 -9.91 0.42
C ALA A 156 3.55 -9.65 -0.61
N GLY A 157 4.40 -8.64 -0.40
CA GLY A 157 5.59 -8.36 -1.22
C GLY A 157 6.90 -8.94 -0.67
N GLY A 158 6.84 -9.92 0.24
CA GLY A 158 8.01 -10.61 0.82
C GLY A 158 8.58 -10.01 2.11
N LEU A 159 8.98 -10.86 3.07
CA LEU A 159 9.40 -10.40 4.40
C LEU A 159 10.63 -9.47 4.38
N GLU A 160 11.53 -9.64 3.41
CA GLU A 160 12.71 -8.78 3.25
C GLU A 160 12.30 -7.33 2.94
N ARG A 161 11.33 -7.12 2.03
CA ARG A 161 10.79 -5.78 1.76
C ARG A 161 10.09 -5.18 2.95
N LYS A 162 9.33 -5.97 3.71
CA LYS A 162 8.70 -5.48 4.94
C LYS A 162 9.74 -4.99 5.95
N ARG A 163 10.85 -5.73 6.13
CA ARG A 163 11.97 -5.30 6.99
C ARG A 163 12.58 -4.00 6.49
N TRP A 164 12.86 -3.92 5.19
CA TRP A 164 13.45 -2.72 4.60
C TRP A 164 12.54 -1.50 4.77
N LEU A 165 11.25 -1.62 4.46
CA LEU A 165 10.29 -0.51 4.57
C LEU A 165 10.17 0.00 6.01
N LEU A 166 10.11 -0.92 6.98
CA LEU A 166 10.09 -0.55 8.40
C LEU A 166 11.39 0.13 8.84
N ALA A 167 12.54 -0.34 8.36
CA ALA A 167 13.83 0.28 8.66
C ALA A 167 13.99 1.67 8.01
N HIS A 168 13.53 1.81 6.76
CA HIS A 168 13.49 3.08 6.03
C HIS A 168 12.63 4.12 6.74
N GLU A 169 11.45 3.72 7.22
CA GLU A 169 10.59 4.64 7.96
C GLU A 169 11.16 4.98 9.35
N ALA A 170 11.79 4.02 10.04
CA ALA A 170 12.38 4.25 11.36
C ALA A 170 13.66 5.13 11.32
N SER A 171 14.46 5.04 10.26
CA SER A 171 15.70 5.82 10.14
C SER A 171 15.44 7.30 9.91
N GLN A 172 14.32 7.67 9.31
CA GLN A 172 13.96 9.06 9.03
C GLN A 172 13.19 9.73 10.19
N GLU A 173 12.54 8.97 11.08
CA GLU A 173 11.94 9.53 12.31
C GLU A 173 12.99 10.25 13.18
N GLY A 174 14.21 9.72 13.24
CA GLY A 174 15.34 10.34 13.98
C GLY A 174 15.86 11.64 13.36
N THR A 175 15.67 11.84 12.06
CA THR A 175 16.12 13.04 11.34
C THR A 175 15.16 14.22 11.54
N VAL A 176 13.84 13.95 11.63
CA VAL A 176 12.82 15.00 11.80
C VAL A 176 12.86 15.63 13.21
N GLN A 177 13.25 14.88 14.24
CA GLN A 177 13.46 15.43 15.59
C GLN A 177 14.73 16.29 15.72
N GLY A 178 15.69 16.16 14.81
CA GLY A 178 16.91 16.99 14.79
C GLY A 178 16.76 18.34 14.07
N ALA A 179 15.68 18.54 13.29
CA ALA A 179 15.51 19.71 12.42
C ALA A 179 14.73 20.89 13.06
N PHE A 180 14.23 20.74 14.29
CA PHE A 180 13.48 21.78 15.02
C PHE A 180 14.16 22.25 16.31
N ALA A 181 15.48 22.09 16.42
CA ALA A 181 16.25 22.64 17.52
C ALA A 181 17.37 23.56 16.99
N LEU A 182 17.01 24.75 16.52
CA LEU A 182 17.88 25.93 16.52
C LEU A 182 17.01 27.19 16.70
N ASP A 183 17.36 27.91 17.78
CA ASP A 183 17.04 29.27 18.25
C ASP A 183 15.60 29.66 18.62
#